data_AF-A0A8H6J7K7-F1
#
_entry.id   AF-A0A8H6J7K7-F1
#
_cell.length_a   1.000
_cell.length_b   1.000
_cell.length_c   1.000
_cell.angle_alpha   90.00
_cell.angle_beta   90.00
_cell.angle_gamma   90.00
#
_symmetry.space_group_name_H-M   'P 1'
#
loop_
_entity.id
_entity.type
_entity.pdbx_description
1 polymer ?
#
loop_
_entity_poly.entity_id
_entity_poly.type
_entity_poly.pdbx_seq_one_letter_code
_entity_poly.pdbx_strand_id
1 'polypeptide(L)'
;MLGAAPWPPESQDDSDSDDKSLENKKRDIVLLRCFIDMSEKFLKPLLTLQSSISDGTLEKISFADLWFLYQPSDIVFGREPTSDHKQHGPSYSDLKLYCYSWRYNGTRFMPSTTTKTIPMFDGEKSIKDLPYFPKQLCESDDPVVSELVARGNRFQR
;
A
#
# COMPACT_ATOMS: atom_id res chain seq x y z
N MET A 1 -63.84 28.65 -58.78
CA MET A 1 -62.55 27.93 -58.81
C MET A 1 -61.53 28.78 -58.08
N LEU A 2 -60.99 28.29 -56.96
CA LEU A 2 -59.58 28.37 -56.54
C LEU A 2 -59.51 27.73 -55.15
N GLY A 3 -58.81 26.60 -55.09
CA GLY A 3 -58.80 25.66 -53.97
C GLY A 3 -57.99 26.16 -52.77
N ALA A 4 -58.47 25.80 -51.58
CA ALA A 4 -57.68 25.89 -50.36
C ALA A 4 -56.60 24.79 -50.40
N ALA A 5 -55.34 25.19 -50.29
CA ALA A 5 -54.24 24.28 -49.96
C ALA A 5 -53.99 24.30 -48.45
N PRO A 6 -53.54 23.17 -47.87
CA PRO A 6 -53.68 22.86 -46.45
C PRO A 6 -52.47 23.32 -45.64
N TRP A 7 -52.69 23.36 -44.33
CA TRP A 7 -51.73 23.52 -43.23
C TRP A 7 -50.49 22.57 -43.31
N PRO A 8 -49.44 22.78 -42.48
CA PRO A 8 -48.03 22.46 -42.76
C PRO A 8 -47.63 20.98 -42.53
N PRO A 9 -46.43 20.55 -42.99
CA PRO A 9 -45.96 19.18 -42.77
C PRO A 9 -45.77 18.85 -41.29
N GLU A 10 -46.10 17.60 -40.99
CA GLU A 10 -46.08 16.91 -39.71
C GLU A 10 -44.85 17.19 -38.85
N SER A 11 -45.11 17.28 -37.55
CA SER A 11 -44.15 17.21 -36.45
C SER A 11 -43.10 16.14 -36.69
N GLN A 12 -41.83 16.56 -36.72
CA GLN A 12 -40.71 15.63 -36.58
C GLN A 12 -40.79 14.97 -35.21
N ASP A 13 -40.66 13.65 -35.25
CA ASP A 13 -40.76 12.69 -34.17
C ASP A 13 -39.62 12.89 -33.15
N ASP A 14 -39.89 13.61 -32.06
CA ASP A 14 -38.96 13.84 -30.93
C ASP A 14 -38.74 12.57 -30.06
N SER A 15 -39.36 11.45 -30.39
CA SER A 15 -39.38 10.24 -29.55
C SER A 15 -38.07 9.41 -29.56
N ASP A 16 -37.22 9.55 -30.58
CA ASP A 16 -36.04 8.70 -30.80
C ASP A 16 -34.77 9.17 -30.03
N SER A 17 -34.81 10.37 -29.44
CA SER A 17 -33.70 10.93 -28.63
C SER A 17 -33.74 10.42 -27.18
N ASP A 18 -34.95 10.34 -26.61
CA ASP A 18 -35.15 9.95 -25.21
C ASP A 18 -34.93 8.45 -24.98
N ASP A 19 -35.22 7.60 -25.97
CA ASP A 19 -35.02 6.14 -25.87
C ASP A 19 -33.53 5.76 -25.87
N LYS A 20 -32.71 6.42 -26.71
CA LYS A 20 -31.24 6.25 -26.72
C LYS A 20 -30.60 6.76 -25.43
N SER A 21 -31.10 7.86 -24.88
CA SER A 21 -30.67 8.40 -23.59
C SER A 21 -30.95 7.43 -22.44
N LEU A 22 -32.12 6.79 -22.45
CA LEU A 22 -32.50 5.79 -21.46
C LEU A 22 -31.66 4.51 -21.57
N GLU A 23 -31.41 4.02 -22.79
CA GLU A 23 -30.54 2.86 -23.01
C GLU A 23 -29.09 3.11 -22.59
N ASN A 24 -28.56 4.31 -22.82
CA ASN A 24 -27.23 4.67 -22.32
C ASN A 24 -27.17 4.67 -20.79
N LYS A 25 -28.17 5.23 -20.11
CA LYS A 25 -28.26 5.18 -18.63
C LYS A 25 -28.35 3.76 -18.10
N LYS A 26 -29.09 2.87 -18.76
CA LYS A 26 -29.16 1.45 -18.38
C LYS A 26 -27.79 0.77 -18.51
N ARG A 27 -27.06 1.04 -19.60
CA ARG A 27 -25.69 0.53 -19.79
C ARG A 27 -24.75 1.06 -18.72
N ASP A 28 -24.83 2.35 -18.41
CA ASP A 28 -23.99 2.98 -17.39
C ASP A 28 -24.24 2.38 -16.00
N ILE A 29 -25.50 2.11 -15.64
CA ILE A 29 -25.83 1.44 -14.37
C ILE A 29 -25.21 0.04 -14.31
N VAL A 30 -25.26 -0.73 -15.41
CA VAL A 30 -24.63 -2.06 -15.47
C VAL A 30 -23.11 -1.96 -15.33
N LEU A 31 -22.48 -0.99 -15.99
CA LEU A 31 -21.04 -0.75 -15.90
C LEU A 31 -20.62 -0.33 -14.49
N LEU A 32 -21.37 0.58 -13.86
CA LEU A 32 -21.13 1.01 -12.48
C LEU A 32 -21.28 -0.14 -11.50
N ARG A 33 -22.30 -0.99 -11.68
CA ARG A 33 -22.47 -2.20 -10.87
C ARG A 33 -21.30 -3.18 -11.05
N CYS A 34 -20.88 -3.40 -12.29
CA CYS A 34 -19.71 -4.23 -12.59
C CYS A 34 -18.44 -3.68 -11.92
N PHE A 35 -18.23 -2.36 -11.95
CA PHE A 35 -17.11 -1.71 -11.27
C PHE A 35 -17.17 -1.91 -9.76
N ILE A 36 -18.34 -1.73 -9.15
CA ILE A 36 -18.55 -1.98 -7.72
C ILE A 36 -18.23 -3.44 -7.40
N ASP A 37 -18.84 -4.40 -8.09
CA ASP A 37 -18.64 -5.83 -7.85
C ASP A 37 -17.15 -6.23 -7.99
N MET A 38 -16.45 -5.65 -8.97
CA MET A 38 -15.01 -5.84 -9.18
C MET A 38 -14.19 -5.24 -8.04
N SER A 39 -14.47 -3.99 -7.67
CA SER A 39 -13.82 -3.32 -6.55
C SER A 39 -14.02 -4.11 -5.25
N GLU A 40 -15.22 -4.63 -5.01
CA GLU A 40 -15.50 -5.42 -3.83
C GLU A 40 -14.72 -6.73 -3.83
N LYS A 41 -14.64 -7.41 -4.97
CA LYS A 41 -13.91 -8.68 -5.09
C LYS A 41 -12.40 -8.54 -4.89
N PHE A 42 -11.80 -7.47 -5.40
CA PHE A 42 -10.33 -7.31 -5.41
C PHE A 42 -9.81 -6.37 -4.33
N LEU A 43 -10.54 -5.33 -3.95
CA LEU A 43 -10.10 -4.37 -2.95
C LEU A 43 -10.49 -4.78 -1.54
N LYS A 44 -11.62 -5.46 -1.31
CA LYS A 44 -12.03 -5.85 0.06
C LYS A 44 -10.93 -6.61 0.81
N PRO A 45 -10.30 -7.66 0.25
CA PRO A 45 -9.24 -8.39 0.96
C PRO A 45 -8.06 -7.48 1.34
N LEU A 46 -7.67 -6.58 0.43
CA LEU A 46 -6.59 -5.62 0.64
C LEU A 46 -6.96 -4.60 1.74
N LEU A 47 -8.19 -4.08 1.72
CA LEU A 47 -8.68 -3.14 2.72
C LEU A 47 -8.82 -3.80 4.10
N THR A 48 -9.28 -5.06 4.16
CA THR A 48 -9.33 -5.81 5.43
C THR A 48 -7.94 -6.08 5.99
N LEU A 49 -6.97 -6.36 5.11
CA LEU A 49 -5.57 -6.54 5.50
C LEU A 49 -4.99 -5.22 6.04
N GLN A 50 -5.21 -4.10 5.34
CA GLN A 50 -4.76 -2.78 5.80
C GLN A 50 -5.40 -2.38 7.15
N SER A 51 -6.70 -2.66 7.34
CA SER A 51 -7.36 -2.45 8.63
C SER A 51 -6.72 -3.31 9.72
N SER A 52 -6.44 -4.58 9.44
CA SER A 52 -5.82 -5.47 10.42
C SER A 52 -4.40 -5.02 10.80
N ILE A 53 -3.66 -4.42 9.86
CA ILE A 53 -2.35 -3.80 10.12
C ILE A 53 -2.52 -2.55 11.00
N SER A 54 -3.46 -1.66 10.68
CA SER A 54 -3.66 -0.42 11.46
C SER A 54 -4.16 -0.71 12.87
N ASP A 55 -5.00 -1.73 13.02
CA ASP A 55 -5.56 -2.15 14.30
C ASP A 55 -4.53 -2.95 15.14
N GLY A 56 -3.38 -3.29 14.56
CA GLY A 56 -2.30 -4.03 15.23
C GLY A 56 -2.64 -5.48 15.54
N THR A 57 -3.67 -6.04 14.90
CA THR A 57 -4.16 -7.42 15.15
C THR A 57 -3.48 -8.46 14.27
N LEU A 58 -2.74 -8.03 13.25
CA LEU A 58 -2.05 -8.92 12.32
C LEU A 58 -0.78 -9.52 12.96
N GLU A 59 -0.77 -10.84 13.18
CA GLU A 59 0.39 -11.53 13.76
C GLU A 59 1.36 -12.10 12.70
N LYS A 60 0.82 -12.45 11.52
CA LYS A 60 1.53 -13.14 10.44
C LYS A 60 1.27 -12.46 9.11
N ILE A 61 2.25 -12.52 8.21
CA ILE A 61 2.18 -11.88 6.90
C ILE A 61 2.88 -12.72 5.83
N SER A 62 2.32 -12.70 4.62
CA SER A 62 2.95 -13.30 3.44
C SER A 62 4.03 -12.37 2.86
N PHE A 63 4.94 -12.91 2.06
CA PHE A 63 5.93 -12.06 1.39
C PHE A 63 5.29 -11.06 0.40
N ALA A 64 4.22 -11.45 -0.28
CA ALA A 64 3.53 -10.59 -1.26
C ALA A 64 2.90 -9.35 -0.59
N ASP A 65 2.47 -9.49 0.65
CA ASP A 65 1.81 -8.42 1.41
C ASP A 65 2.78 -7.59 2.25
N LEU A 66 4.06 -8.00 2.32
CA LEU A 66 5.07 -7.39 3.18
C LEU A 66 5.25 -5.88 2.91
N TRP A 67 5.09 -5.45 1.66
CA TRP A 67 5.16 -4.04 1.28
C TRP A 67 4.14 -3.16 2.02
N PHE A 68 2.97 -3.70 2.39
CA PHE A 68 1.92 -2.94 3.08
C PHE A 68 2.30 -2.51 4.50
N LEU A 69 3.30 -3.14 5.11
CA LEU A 69 3.78 -2.74 6.44
C LEU A 69 4.55 -1.41 6.41
N TYR A 70 5.19 -1.05 5.30
CA TYR A 70 6.12 0.08 5.26
C TYR A 70 5.50 1.27 4.56
N GLN A 71 5.29 2.38 5.28
CA GLN A 71 4.94 3.65 4.68
C GLN A 71 6.19 4.49 4.38
N PRO A 72 6.18 5.33 3.34
CA PRO A 72 7.23 6.30 3.13
C PRO A 72 7.42 7.18 4.38
N SER A 73 8.67 7.36 4.80
CA SER A 73 9.07 8.11 6.02
C SER A 73 8.93 7.36 7.35
N ASP A 74 8.53 6.09 7.35
CA ASP A 74 8.54 5.29 8.57
C ASP A 74 9.97 5.08 9.09
N ILE A 75 10.10 5.12 10.41
CA ILE A 75 11.34 4.72 11.08
C ILE A 75 11.33 3.20 11.16
N VAL A 76 12.30 2.56 10.50
CA VAL A 76 12.47 1.11 10.49
C VAL A 76 13.50 0.71 11.56
N PHE A 77 13.13 -0.26 12.39
CA PHE A 77 14.02 -0.92 13.33
C PHE A 77 14.55 -2.21 12.74
N GLY A 78 15.78 -2.58 13.11
CA GLY A 78 16.42 -3.82 12.71
C GLY A 78 16.81 -4.65 13.93
N ARG A 79 16.45 -5.93 13.93
CA ARG A 79 16.89 -6.91 14.96
C ARG A 79 18.21 -7.60 14.61
N GLU A 80 18.64 -7.47 13.36
CA GLU A 80 19.79 -8.21 12.86
C GLU A 80 21.12 -7.57 13.30
N PRO A 81 22.05 -8.33 13.92
CA PRO A 81 23.38 -7.83 14.23
C PRO A 81 24.12 -7.52 12.93
N THR A 82 24.88 -6.43 12.94
CA THR A 82 25.61 -5.85 11.80
C THR A 82 26.81 -6.70 11.34
N SER A 83 26.68 -8.01 11.26
CA SER A 83 27.76 -8.94 10.95
C SER A 83 27.50 -9.63 9.63
N ASP A 84 28.28 -9.23 8.63
CA ASP A 84 28.49 -9.87 7.34
C ASP A 84 27.22 -10.37 6.66
N HIS A 85 26.56 -9.45 5.95
CA HIS A 85 25.73 -9.84 4.82
C HIS A 85 26.63 -10.67 3.89
N LYS A 86 26.59 -12.01 4.02
CA LYS A 86 26.94 -12.89 2.92
C LYS A 86 26.08 -12.39 1.78
N GLN A 87 26.72 -11.71 0.84
CA GLN A 87 26.07 -11.18 -0.34
C GLN A 87 25.47 -12.39 -1.04
N HIS A 88 24.19 -12.66 -0.80
CA HIS A 88 23.46 -13.51 -1.71
C HIS A 88 23.49 -12.75 -3.04
N GLY A 89 23.90 -13.42 -4.11
CA GLY A 89 23.88 -12.83 -5.46
C GLY A 89 22.53 -12.17 -5.73
N PRO A 90 22.45 -11.15 -6.60
CA PRO A 90 21.26 -10.34 -6.78
C PRO A 90 20.02 -11.21 -7.02
N SER A 91 19.17 -11.32 -6.01
CA SER A 91 17.84 -11.92 -6.11
C SER A 91 16.87 -10.82 -6.55
N TYR A 92 16.20 -11.05 -7.68
CA TYR A 92 15.19 -10.11 -8.21
C TYR A 92 13.90 -10.10 -7.39
N SER A 93 13.69 -11.11 -6.55
CA SER A 93 12.47 -11.29 -5.78
C SER A 93 12.57 -10.79 -4.33
N ASP A 94 13.74 -10.36 -3.86
CA ASP A 94 13.91 -9.87 -2.49
C ASP A 94 13.32 -8.47 -2.33
N LEU A 95 12.75 -8.21 -1.14
CA LEU A 95 12.28 -6.88 -0.78
C LEU A 95 13.47 -6.03 -0.33
N LYS A 96 13.63 -4.86 -0.96
CA LYS A 96 14.70 -3.90 -0.65
C LYS A 96 14.12 -2.65 -0.03
N LEU A 97 14.49 -2.39 1.22
CA LEU A 97 14.16 -1.17 1.95
C LEU A 97 15.31 -0.18 1.76
N TYR A 98 15.01 0.96 1.11
CA TYR A 98 15.96 2.06 0.95
C TYR A 98 15.83 2.99 2.14
N CYS A 99 16.77 2.88 3.07
CA CYS A 99 16.75 3.66 4.30
C CYS A 99 17.73 4.85 4.20
N TYR A 100 17.28 6.01 4.64
CA TYR A 100 18.09 7.21 4.79
C TYR A 100 18.30 7.48 6.29
N SER A 101 19.55 7.66 6.70
CA SER A 101 19.91 7.91 8.09
C SER A 101 20.98 8.99 8.20
N TRP A 102 21.03 9.70 9.32
CA TRP A 102 22.13 10.60 9.65
C TRP A 102 23.09 9.88 10.60
N ARG A 103 24.31 9.63 10.15
CA ARG A 103 25.35 8.99 10.97
C ARG A 103 26.41 10.01 11.37
N TYR A 104 26.87 9.95 12.62
CA TYR A 104 28.00 10.73 13.10
C TYR A 104 29.29 9.91 12.89
N ASN A 105 30.24 10.47 12.16
CA ASN A 105 31.52 9.80 11.86
C ASN A 105 32.65 10.13 12.86
N GLY A 106 32.33 10.80 13.98
CA GLY A 106 33.32 11.31 14.93
C GLY A 106 33.65 12.80 14.76
N THR A 107 33.24 13.43 13.66
CA THR A 107 33.45 14.88 13.44
C THR A 107 32.18 15.61 13.03
N ARG A 108 31.38 15.06 12.12
CA ARG A 108 30.11 15.66 11.66
C ARG A 108 29.03 14.62 11.38
N PHE A 109 27.78 15.06 11.37
CA PHE A 109 26.67 14.26 10.87
C PHE A 109 26.68 14.24 9.35
N MET A 110 26.49 13.05 8.78
CA MET A 110 26.45 12.83 7.34
C MET A 110 25.21 12.03 6.94
N PRO A 111 24.57 12.36 5.81
CA PRO A 111 23.54 11.49 5.24
C PRO A 111 24.18 10.17 4.81
N SER A 112 23.51 9.08 5.14
CA SER A 112 23.91 7.72 4.83
C SER A 112 22.71 6.96 4.30
N THR A 113 22.79 6.59 3.04
CA THR A 113 21.84 5.67 2.40
C THR A 113 22.30 4.25 2.67
N THR A 114 21.44 3.43 3.25
CA THR A 114 21.71 2.01 3.47
C THR A 114 20.53 1.21 2.93
N THR A 115 20.80 0.21 2.09
CA THR A 115 19.78 -0.73 1.64
C THR A 115 19.70 -1.88 2.63
N LYS A 116 18.49 -2.17 3.13
CA LYS A 116 18.19 -3.36 3.92
C LYS A 116 17.40 -4.33 3.06
N THR A 117 17.75 -5.61 3.15
CA THR A 117 17.14 -6.64 2.29
C THR A 117 16.40 -7.64 3.15
N ILE A 118 15.17 -7.94 2.77
CA ILE A 118 14.39 -9.03 3.33
C ILE A 118 14.30 -10.10 2.22
N PRO A 119 14.95 -11.27 2.42
CA PRO A 119 14.88 -12.35 1.45
C PRO A 119 13.45 -12.81 1.20
N MET A 120 13.17 -13.22 -0.03
CA MET A 120 11.88 -13.88 -0.34
C MET A 120 11.69 -15.11 0.55
N PHE A 121 10.47 -15.29 1.05
CA PHE A 121 10.06 -16.47 1.82
C PHE A 121 8.70 -16.97 1.33
N ASP A 122 8.49 -18.27 1.45
CA ASP A 122 7.22 -18.92 1.11
C ASP A 122 6.30 -19.00 2.34
N GLY A 123 5.00 -18.92 2.11
CA GLY A 123 3.98 -18.96 3.16
C GLY A 123 3.92 -17.67 3.98
N GLU A 124 3.55 -17.81 5.26
CA GLU A 124 3.40 -16.70 6.18
C GLU A 124 4.47 -16.72 7.26
N LYS A 125 4.99 -15.54 7.61
CA LYS A 125 5.96 -15.37 8.70
C LYS A 125 5.38 -14.46 9.77
N SER A 126 5.74 -14.68 11.04
CA SER A 126 5.36 -13.74 12.09
C SER A 126 6.02 -12.37 11.86
N ILE A 127 5.26 -11.30 12.06
CA ILE A 127 5.78 -9.92 11.99
C ILE A 127 6.90 -9.71 13.02
N LYS A 128 6.83 -10.38 14.17
CA LYS A 128 7.86 -10.33 15.23
C LYS A 128 9.17 -11.02 14.81
N ASP A 129 9.15 -11.86 13.79
CA ASP A 129 10.34 -12.55 13.28
C ASP A 129 10.93 -11.85 12.03
N LEU A 130 10.41 -10.67 11.66
CA LEU A 130 10.97 -9.89 10.57
C LEU A 130 12.31 -9.25 11.00
N PRO A 131 13.35 -9.29 10.14
CA PRO A 131 14.65 -8.72 10.46
C PRO A 131 14.61 -7.19 10.53
N TYR A 132 13.72 -6.57 9.74
CA TYR A 132 13.47 -5.13 9.70
C TYR A 132 11.97 -4.88 9.76
N PHE A 133 11.50 -3.97 10.62
CA PHE A 133 10.08 -3.68 10.80
C PHE A 133 9.84 -2.20 11.15
N PRO A 134 8.69 -1.62 10.77
CA PRO A 134 8.32 -0.26 11.15
C PRO A 134 8.16 -0.12 12.67
N LYS A 135 8.56 1.04 13.20
CA LYS A 135 8.44 1.38 14.62
C LYS A 135 7.02 1.21 15.17
N GLN A 136 5.99 1.45 14.35
CA GLN A 136 4.59 1.37 14.74
C GLN A 136 4.18 -0.04 15.18
N LEU A 137 4.86 -1.07 14.69
CA LEU A 137 4.63 -2.48 15.01
C LEU A 137 5.48 -2.96 16.19
N CYS A 138 6.24 -2.05 16.81
CA CYS A 138 7.12 -2.35 17.92
C CYS A 138 6.35 -2.29 19.24
N GLU A 139 6.41 -3.38 20.01
CA GLU A 139 5.87 -3.40 21.36
C GLU A 139 6.79 -2.60 22.30
N SER A 140 6.23 -2.05 23.39
CA SER A 140 7.01 -1.21 24.32
C SER A 140 8.15 -1.95 25.02
N ASP A 141 8.04 -3.28 25.14
CA ASP A 141 9.05 -4.17 25.75
C ASP A 141 9.94 -4.87 24.70
N ASP A 142 9.97 -4.36 23.46
CA ASP A 142 10.82 -4.93 22.42
C ASP A 142 12.31 -4.74 22.78
N PRO A 143 13.15 -5.79 22.70
CA PRO A 143 14.56 -5.71 23.05
C PRO A 143 15.33 -4.64 22.27
N VAL A 144 14.93 -4.35 21.03
CA VAL A 144 15.53 -3.28 20.22
C VAL A 144 15.28 -1.92 20.86
N VAL A 145 14.07 -1.69 21.39
CA VAL A 145 13.72 -0.43 22.07
C VAL A 145 14.52 -0.29 23.36
N SER A 146 14.59 -1.35 24.17
CA SER A 146 15.37 -1.35 25.40
C SER A 146 16.85 -1.06 25.15
N GLU A 147 17.44 -1.64 24.10
CA GLU A 147 18.81 -1.37 23.69
C GLU A 147 18.99 0.10 23.25
N LEU A 148 18.09 0.61 22.41
CA LEU A 148 18.15 1.99 21.92
C LEU A 148 18.00 3.01 23.06
N VAL A 149 17.12 2.76 24.02
CA VAL A 149 16.95 3.59 25.22
C VAL A 149 18.19 3.54 26.09
N ALA A 150 18.71 2.34 26.38
CA ALA A 150 19.94 2.18 27.16
C ALA A 150 21.12 2.90 26.50
N ARG A 151 21.22 2.85 25.17
CA ARG A 151 22.23 3.59 24.41
C ARG A 151 22.02 5.10 24.52
N GLY A 152 20.79 5.59 24.38
CA GLY A 152 20.45 7.01 24.55
C GLY A 152 20.89 7.55 25.90
N ASN A 153 20.57 6.85 26.98
CA ASN A 153 20.94 7.22 28.35
C ASN A 153 22.47 7.29 28.56
N ARG A 154 23.26 6.48 27.85
CA ARG A 154 24.74 6.53 27.93
C ARG A 154 25.31 7.83 27.35
N PHE A 155 24.64 8.43 26.37
CA PHE A 155 25.13 9.59 25.62
C PHE A 155 24.37 10.89 25.91
N GLN A 156 23.43 10.89 26.86
CA GLN A 156 22.59 12.05 27.24
C GLN A 156 23.35 13.11 28.08
N ARG A 157 24.64 13.34 27.81
CA ARG A 157 25.43 14.35 28.55
C ARG A 157 25.06 15.78 28.18
#